data_AF-A0A976L877-F1
#
_entry.id   AF-A0A976L877-F1
#
_cell.length_a   1.000
_cell.length_b   1.000
_cell.length_c   1.000
_cell.angle_alpha   90.00
_cell.angle_beta   90.00
_cell.angle_gamma   90.00
#
_symmetry.space_group_name_H-M   'P 1'
#
loop_
_entity.id
_entity.type
_entity.pdbx_description
1 polymer ?
#
loop_
_entity_poly.entity_id
_entity_poly.type
_entity_poly.pdbx_seq_one_letter_code
_entity_poly.pdbx_strand_id
1 'polypeptide(L)'
;MPLFSRKINESGPWLRVGLSAAAVAEGDVEVMESVFRQIYWASNAPEGMAFLISPLAEDGSRAIFFSPASYPYVQSLIRIYDAVPIEPPFLGDLAVRVGAPVKPGADSKAF
;
A
#
# COMPACT_ATOMS: atom_id res chain seq x y z
N MET A 1 2.03 16.30 -31.74
CA MET A 1 1.72 15.42 -30.60
C MET A 1 2.85 15.53 -29.58
N PRO A 2 2.71 16.30 -28.48
CA PRO A 2 3.65 16.21 -27.39
C PRO A 2 3.20 15.10 -26.43
N LEU A 3 4.08 14.14 -26.20
CA LEU A 3 4.03 13.20 -25.08
C LEU A 3 4.13 14.03 -23.80
N PHE A 4 2.98 14.29 -23.17
CA PHE A 4 2.98 14.85 -21.83
C PHE A 4 3.76 13.91 -20.93
N SER A 5 4.92 14.37 -20.47
CA SER A 5 5.54 13.92 -19.23
C SER A 5 4.48 14.06 -18.15
N ARG A 6 3.70 12.99 -17.96
CA ARG A 6 2.74 12.86 -16.88
C ARG A 6 3.62 12.80 -15.64
N LYS A 7 3.85 13.97 -15.03
CA LYS A 7 4.26 14.04 -13.62
C LYS A 7 3.38 13.01 -12.93
N ILE A 8 4.00 11.97 -12.37
CA ILE A 8 3.34 11.00 -11.52
C ILE A 8 2.96 11.80 -10.27
N ASN A 9 1.89 12.60 -10.37
CA ASN A 9 1.23 13.16 -9.20
C ASN A 9 0.73 11.92 -8.46
N GLU A 10 1.39 11.66 -7.34
CA GLU A 10 1.16 10.57 -6.40
C GLU A 10 -0.33 10.25 -6.30
N SER A 11 -0.73 9.08 -6.80
CA SER A 11 -2.11 8.79 -7.21
C SER A 11 -3.06 8.49 -6.04
N GLY A 12 -3.04 9.22 -4.92
CA GLY A 12 -4.00 9.05 -3.81
C GLY A 12 -3.39 9.22 -2.41
N PRO A 13 -4.20 9.19 -1.33
CA PRO A 13 -3.66 9.20 0.03
C PRO A 13 -2.96 7.87 0.35
N TRP A 14 -2.08 7.88 1.35
CA TRP A 14 -1.70 6.65 2.03
C TRP A 14 -2.93 6.08 2.73
N LEU A 15 -3.07 4.76 2.70
CA LEU A 15 -4.21 4.08 3.30
C LEU A 15 -3.75 3.09 4.34
N ARG A 16 -4.51 2.97 5.42
CA ARG A 16 -4.32 2.00 6.48
C ARG A 16 -5.57 1.15 6.67
N VAL A 17 -5.36 -0.15 6.80
CA VAL A 17 -6.35 -1.10 7.28
C VAL A 17 -5.90 -1.59 8.65
N GLY A 18 -6.79 -1.55 9.63
CA GLY A 18 -6.56 -2.18 10.94
C GLY A 18 -7.21 -3.55 10.97
N LEU A 19 -6.42 -4.60 11.16
CA LEU A 19 -6.91 -5.96 11.35
C LEU A 19 -6.88 -6.32 12.83
N SER A 20 -8.01 -6.82 13.34
CA SER A 20 -8.11 -7.36 14.69
C SER A 20 -7.34 -8.67 14.81
N ALA A 21 -7.04 -9.10 16.04
CA ALA A 21 -6.39 -10.38 16.28
C ALA A 21 -7.17 -11.58 15.70
N ALA A 22 -8.50 -11.52 15.71
CA ALA A 22 -9.34 -12.54 15.10
C ALA A 22 -9.16 -12.60 13.58
N ALA A 23 -9.23 -11.46 12.90
CA ALA A 23 -9.01 -11.39 11.44
C ALA A 23 -7.60 -11.87 11.04
N VAL A 24 -6.59 -11.51 11.85
CA VAL A 24 -5.21 -12.01 11.65
C VAL A 24 -5.14 -13.53 11.81
N ALA A 25 -5.79 -14.10 12.83
CA ALA A 25 -5.81 -15.54 13.06
C ALA A 25 -6.60 -16.31 11.99
N GLU A 26 -7.61 -15.69 11.39
CA GLU A 26 -8.41 -16.25 10.29
C GLU A 26 -7.70 -16.19 8.92
N GLY A 27 -6.58 -15.47 8.84
CA GLY A 27 -5.72 -15.41 7.64
C GLY A 27 -6.05 -14.26 6.69
N ASP A 28 -6.74 -13.21 7.16
CA ASP A 28 -7.09 -12.06 6.32
C ASP A 28 -5.86 -11.35 5.75
N VAL A 29 -4.74 -11.40 6.47
CA VAL A 29 -3.46 -10.85 5.99
C VAL A 29 -3.04 -11.54 4.69
N GLU A 30 -3.04 -12.87 4.67
CA GLU A 30 -2.64 -13.69 3.53
C GLU A 30 -3.61 -13.54 2.36
N VAL A 31 -4.91 -13.43 2.66
CA VAL A 31 -5.95 -13.17 1.65
C VAL A 31 -5.72 -11.80 1.01
N MET A 32 -5.56 -10.74 1.81
CA MET A 32 -5.31 -9.40 1.31
C MET A 32 -4.01 -9.33 0.50
N GLU A 33 -2.93 -9.94 0.98
CA GLU A 33 -1.65 -9.99 0.27
C GLU A 33 -1.79 -10.69 -1.09
N SER A 34 -2.49 -11.82 -1.14
CA SER A 34 -2.74 -12.58 -2.37
C SER A 34 -3.55 -11.78 -3.38
N VAL A 35 -4.66 -11.16 -2.95
CA VAL A 35 -5.50 -10.32 -3.82
C VAL A 35 -4.72 -9.12 -4.32
N PHE A 36 -4.00 -8.43 -3.44
CA PHE A 36 -3.16 -7.29 -3.84
C PHE A 36 -2.10 -7.70 -4.87
N ARG A 37 -1.44 -8.85 -4.68
CA ARG A 37 -0.42 -9.36 -5.59
C ARG A 37 -0.97 -9.64 -6.99
N GLN A 38 -2.19 -10.19 -7.06
CA GLN A 38 -2.88 -10.41 -8.35
C GLN A 38 -3.16 -9.08 -9.05
N ILE A 39 -3.66 -8.08 -8.31
CA ILE A 39 -3.91 -6.72 -8.83
C ILE A 39 -2.61 -6.08 -9.33
N TYR A 40 -1.53 -6.20 -8.55
CA TYR A 40 -0.22 -5.65 -8.89
C TYR A 40 0.30 -6.18 -10.23
N TRP A 41 0.27 -7.50 -10.44
CA TRP A 41 0.69 -8.09 -11.71
C TRP A 41 -0.27 -7.80 -12.87
N ALA A 42 -1.58 -7.85 -12.64
CA ALA A 42 -2.57 -7.51 -13.66
C ALA A 42 -2.45 -6.05 -14.13
N SER A 43 -1.96 -5.17 -13.25
CA SER A 43 -1.72 -3.75 -13.53
C SER A 43 -0.32 -3.48 -14.10
N ASN A 44 0.42 -4.52 -14.49
CA ASN A 44 1.80 -4.44 -14.99
C ASN A 44 2.78 -3.80 -13.99
N ALA A 45 2.67 -4.17 -12.71
CA ALA A 45 3.58 -3.77 -11.64
C ALA A 45 3.86 -2.25 -11.59
N PRO A 46 2.83 -1.41 -11.32
CA PRO A 46 2.99 0.04 -11.35
C PRO A 46 4.07 0.53 -10.38
N GLU A 47 4.90 1.47 -10.85
CA GLU A 47 5.92 2.08 -10.01
C GLU A 47 5.29 2.74 -8.77
N GLY A 48 5.91 2.53 -7.61
CA GLY A 48 5.44 3.10 -6.37
C GLY A 48 4.31 2.35 -5.68
N MET A 49 3.70 1.38 -6.36
CA MET A 49 2.62 0.56 -5.79
C MET A 49 3.22 -0.43 -4.80
N ALA A 50 2.71 -0.42 -3.57
CA ALA A 50 3.23 -1.25 -2.50
C ALA A 50 2.16 -1.66 -1.49
N PHE A 51 2.36 -2.87 -0.97
CA PHE A 51 1.68 -3.43 0.18
C PHE A 51 2.70 -3.58 1.30
N LEU A 52 2.44 -2.92 2.43
CA LEU A 52 3.27 -3.01 3.61
C LEU A 52 2.46 -3.48 4.80
N ILE A 53 3.14 -4.09 5.76
CA ILE A 53 2.53 -4.60 6.98
C ILE A 53 3.35 -4.19 8.20
N SER A 54 2.65 -3.84 9.28
CA SER A 54 3.27 -3.61 10.58
C SER A 54 3.79 -4.93 11.18
N PRO A 55 4.68 -4.85 12.19
CA PRO A 55 4.87 -5.95 13.12
C PRO A 55 3.54 -6.37 13.76
N LEU A 56 3.49 -7.62 14.21
CA LEU A 56 2.39 -8.12 15.04
C LEU A 56 2.41 -7.37 16.37
N ALA A 57 1.30 -6.74 16.73
CA ALA A 57 1.16 -6.08 18.02
C ALA A 57 1.00 -7.11 19.15
N GLU A 58 1.20 -6.68 20.40
CA GLU A 58 1.08 -7.56 21.57
C GLU A 58 -0.34 -8.14 21.74
N ASP A 59 -1.36 -7.39 21.33
CA ASP A 59 -2.76 -7.81 21.34
C ASP A 59 -3.12 -8.75 20.17
N GLY A 60 -2.15 -9.08 19.30
CA GLY A 60 -2.33 -9.92 18.12
C GLY A 60 -2.86 -9.19 16.89
N SER A 61 -3.12 -7.88 16.97
CA SER A 61 -3.57 -7.07 15.84
C SER A 61 -2.44 -6.74 14.86
N ARG A 62 -2.80 -6.35 13.63
CA ARG A 62 -1.86 -5.83 12.62
C ARG A 62 -2.45 -4.67 11.85
N ALA A 63 -1.58 -3.78 11.40
CA ALA A 63 -1.93 -2.75 10.42
C ALA A 63 -1.34 -3.10 9.05
N ILE A 64 -2.15 -2.94 8.01
CA ILE A 64 -1.73 -3.04 6.61
C ILE A 64 -1.75 -1.64 6.01
N PHE A 65 -0.78 -1.34 5.17
CA PHE A 65 -0.62 -0.05 4.52
C PHE A 65 -0.53 -0.21 3.01
N PHE A 66 -1.25 0.66 2.30
CA PHE A 66 -1.14 0.79 0.85
C PHE A 66 -0.50 2.13 0.51
N SER A 67 0.48 2.10 -0.39
CA SER A 67 1.06 3.32 -0.92
C SER A 67 0.07 4.11 -1.79
N PRO A 68 0.28 5.43 -1.98
CA PRO A 68 -0.53 6.28 -2.86
C PRO A 68 -0.77 5.71 -4.25
N ALA A 69 0.26 5.14 -4.88
CA ALA A 69 0.15 4.57 -6.22
C ALA A 69 -0.78 3.34 -6.28
N SER A 70 -1.04 2.68 -5.16
CA SER A 70 -1.99 1.56 -5.06
C SER A 70 -3.45 2.00 -5.14
N TYR A 71 -3.76 3.23 -4.72
CA TYR A 71 -5.13 3.74 -4.52
C TYR A 71 -6.09 3.49 -5.71
N PRO A 72 -5.74 3.79 -6.98
CA PRO A 72 -6.69 3.56 -8.09
C PRO A 72 -6.99 2.08 -8.35
N TYR A 73 -6.15 1.16 -7.86
CA TYR A 73 -6.25 -0.27 -8.12
C TYR A 73 -6.93 -1.05 -6.99
N VAL A 74 -6.82 -0.57 -5.74
CA VAL A 74 -7.26 -1.31 -4.54
C VAL A 74 -8.61 -0.85 -3.98
N GLN A 75 -9.44 -0.17 -4.78
CA GLN A 75 -10.76 0.34 -4.37
C GLN A 75 -11.66 -0.71 -3.73
N SER A 76 -11.63 -1.95 -4.22
CA SER A 76 -12.40 -3.04 -3.61
C SER A 76 -11.89 -3.41 -2.22
N LEU A 77 -10.57 -3.48 -2.03
CA LEU A 77 -9.97 -3.77 -0.72
C LEU A 77 -10.24 -2.64 0.28
N ILE A 78 -10.22 -1.38 -0.17
CA ILE A 78 -10.56 -0.21 0.66
C ILE A 78 -11.96 -0.35 1.24
N ARG A 79 -12.94 -0.76 0.42
CA ARG A 79 -14.34 -0.90 0.84
C ARG A 79 -14.59 -2.12 1.70
N ILE A 80 -13.94 -3.24 1.41
CA ILE A 80 -14.16 -4.50 2.15
C ILE A 80 -13.57 -4.41 3.56
N TYR A 81 -12.41 -3.76 3.70
CA TYR A 81 -11.67 -3.69 4.96
C TYR A 81 -11.70 -2.30 5.61
N ASP A 82 -12.65 -1.45 5.20
CA ASP A 82 -12.85 -0.09 5.73
C ASP A 82 -11.54 0.71 5.88
N ALA A 83 -10.72 0.72 4.82
CA ALA A 83 -9.42 1.37 4.87
C ALA A 83 -9.55 2.89 5.04
N VAL A 84 -8.74 3.46 5.94
CA VAL A 84 -8.76 4.88 6.27
C VAL A 84 -7.56 5.61 5.65
N PRO A 85 -7.75 6.85 5.14
CA PRO A 85 -6.64 7.68 4.69
C PRO A 85 -5.81 8.14 5.89
N ILE A 86 -4.48 8.12 5.72
CA ILE A 86 -3.52 8.52 6.74
C ILE A 86 -2.39 9.37 6.13
N GLU A 87 -1.59 9.98 6.99
CA GLU A 87 -0.29 10.53 6.59
C GLU A 87 0.70 9.41 6.24
N PRO A 88 1.75 9.69 5.44
CA PRO A 88 2.78 8.71 5.12
C PRO A 88 3.35 8.05 6.38
N PRO A 89 3.29 6.72 6.53
CA PRO A 89 3.83 6.05 7.69
C PRO A 89 5.36 6.04 7.66
N PHE A 90 5.98 5.92 8.83
CA PHE A 90 7.42 5.68 8.91
C PHE A 90 7.73 4.27 8.38
N LEU A 91 8.47 4.20 7.28
CA LEU A 91 8.70 2.92 6.58
C LEU A 91 9.72 2.02 7.28
N GLY A 92 10.51 2.53 8.23
CA GLY A 92 11.58 1.77 8.90
C GLY A 92 11.10 0.55 9.67
N ASP A 93 9.88 0.61 10.21
CA ASP A 93 9.29 -0.46 11.02
C ASP A 93 8.32 -1.33 10.22
N LEU A 94 8.15 -1.08 8.92
CA LEU A 94 7.19 -1.77 8.08
C LEU A 94 7.88 -2.78 7.16
N ALA A 95 7.31 -3.99 7.09
CA ALA A 95 7.75 -4.98 6.12
C ALA A 95 7.02 -4.77 4.79
N VAL A 96 7.78 -4.56 3.71
CA VAL A 96 7.23 -4.56 2.35
C VAL A 96 6.98 -6.01 1.94
N ARG A 97 5.73 -6.32 1.59
CA ARG A 97 5.32 -7.67 1.15
C ARG A 97 5.21 -7.78 -0.36
N VAL A 98 4.75 -6.71 -1.02
CA VAL A 98 4.60 -6.65 -2.48
C VAL A 98 4.97 -5.26 -2.98
N GLY A 99 5.68 -5.21 -4.11
CA GLY A 99 6.04 -3.98 -4.80
C GLY A 99 7.13 -3.17 -4.07
N ALA A 100 7.19 -1.87 -4.35
CA ALA A 100 8.11 -0.94 -3.70
C ALA A 100 7.47 0.46 -3.63
N PRO A 101 7.33 1.06 -2.44
CA PRO A 101 6.76 2.39 -2.32
C PRO A 101 7.77 3.43 -2.83
N VAL A 102 7.28 4.51 -3.46
CA VAL A 102 8.13 5.67 -3.70
C VAL A 102 8.48 6.27 -2.34
N LYS A 103 9.78 6.52 -2.09
CA LYS A 103 10.19 7.23 -0.88
C LYS A 103 9.68 8.67 -0.97
N PRO A 104 8.85 9.15 -0.03
CA PRO A 104 8.49 10.56 0.00
C PRO A 104 9.79 11.35 0.25
N GLY A 105 10.21 12.14 -0.74
CA GLY A 105 11.41 12.99 -0.65
C GLY A 105 12.60 12.64 -1.54
N ALA A 106 12.48 11.76 -2.54
CA ALA A 106 13.44 11.75 -3.65
C ALA A 106 13.12 12.87 -4.66
N ASP A 107 13.07 14.11 -4.17
CA ASP A 107 13.04 15.29 -5.03
C ASP A 107 14.43 15.40 -5.70
N SER A 108 14.46 15.06 -6.99
CA SER A 108 15.06 15.91 -8.02
C SER A 108 16.18 16.86 -7.57
N LYS A 109 17.35 16.33 -7.21
CA LYS A 109 18.65 17.00 -7.36
C LYS A 109 19.66 15.91 -7.75
N ALA A 110 20.36 15.99 -8.88
CA ALA A 110 21.14 17.14 -9.31
C ALA A 110 21.11 17.32 -10.84
N PHE A 111 21.30 18.59 -11.19
CA PHE A 111 21.64 19.11 -12.52
C PHE A 111 22.87 18.42 -13.12
#